data_AF-A0A7J4V9Q6-F1
#
_entry.id   AF-A0A7J4V9Q6-F1
#
_cell.length_a   1.000
_cell.length_b   1.000
_cell.length_c   1.000
_cell.angle_alpha   90.00
_cell.angle_beta   90.00
_cell.angle_gamma   90.00
#
_symmetry.space_group_name_H-M   'P 1'
#
loop_
_entity.id
_entity.type
_entity.pdbx_description
1 polymer ?
#
loop_
_entity_poly.entity_id
_entity_poly.type
_entity_poly.pdbx_seq_one_letter_code
_entity_poly.pdbx_strand_id
1 'polypeptide(L)'
;MALFFVGKLSAGDIEGNTFALISGICLTFMFLGMRKSGEEYKFSTIFWGNVFVVIATSFSMVDLPPMSTGDLAMVGYLGIFQIGIAYVIFSYGINKVEAIEASLLAMIEPVLNPVWVFIGYGEQPSTWAIAGGVIIIVAIAFRTVMIEKRRRRKPLPV
;
A
#
# COMPACT_ATOMS: atom_id res chain seq x y z
N MET A 1 -2.51 10.34 5.86
CA MET A 1 -3.10 9.14 6.48
C MET A 1 -3.87 9.45 7.76
N ALA A 2 -3.32 10.18 8.75
CA ALA A 2 -4.02 10.47 10.02
C ALA A 2 -5.45 11.03 9.85
N LEU A 3 -5.68 11.94 8.89
CA LEU A 3 -6.99 12.53 8.62
C LEU A 3 -8.08 11.50 8.23
N PHE A 4 -7.71 10.36 7.66
CA PHE A 4 -8.68 9.30 7.29
C PHE A 4 -9.26 8.57 8.51
N PHE A 5 -8.58 8.63 9.65
CA PHE A 5 -8.95 7.94 10.87
C PHE A 5 -9.61 8.86 11.91
N VAL A 6 -9.69 10.17 11.63
CA VAL A 6 -10.35 11.14 12.52
C VAL A 6 -11.83 10.77 12.66
N GLY A 7 -12.25 10.51 13.91
CA GLY A 7 -13.62 10.07 14.24
C GLY A 7 -13.87 8.56 14.12
N LYS A 8 -12.89 7.78 13.63
CA LYS A 8 -12.95 6.30 13.62
C LYS A 8 -12.08 5.64 14.70
N LEU A 9 -11.13 6.39 15.29
CA LEU A 9 -10.44 5.99 16.53
C LEU A 9 -11.40 6.15 17.71
N SER A 10 -12.08 5.07 18.08
CA SER A 10 -12.81 4.99 19.35
C SER A 10 -11.87 4.60 20.48
N ALA A 11 -11.97 5.26 21.63
CA ALA A 11 -11.25 4.86 22.85
C ALA A 11 -11.74 3.49 23.40
N GLY A 12 -12.85 2.95 22.86
CA GLY A 12 -13.36 1.62 23.19
C GLY A 12 -12.60 0.46 22.52
N ASP A 13 -11.83 0.71 21.46
CA ASP A 13 -11.18 -0.34 20.64
C ASP A 13 -9.65 -0.35 20.81
N ILE A 14 -9.18 -0.35 22.06
CA ILE A 14 -7.74 -0.28 22.39
C ILE A 14 -6.95 -1.44 21.78
N GLU A 15 -7.53 -2.64 21.74
CA GLU A 15 -6.89 -3.83 21.17
C GLU A 15 -6.63 -3.65 19.67
N GLY A 16 -7.66 -3.27 18.90
CA GLY A 16 -7.53 -3.02 17.46
C GLY A 16 -6.54 -1.90 17.14
N ASN A 17 -6.58 -0.81 17.90
CA ASN A 17 -5.64 0.31 17.75
C ASN A 17 -4.18 -0.13 18.02
N THR A 18 -3.97 -1.02 18.99
CA THR A 18 -2.65 -1.55 19.30
C THR A 18 -2.13 -2.46 18.18
N PHE A 19 -2.97 -3.36 17.64
CA PHE A 19 -2.60 -4.18 16.49
C PHE A 19 -2.32 -3.34 15.23
N ALA A 20 -3.09 -2.27 15.01
CA ALA A 20 -2.84 -1.34 13.90
C ALA A 20 -1.50 -0.61 14.04
N LEU A 21 -1.10 -0.22 15.25
CA LEU A 21 0.21 0.38 15.50
C LEU A 21 1.35 -0.63 15.28
N ILE A 22 1.20 -1.84 15.81
CA ILE A 22 2.20 -2.91 15.64
C ILE A 22 2.38 -3.24 14.16
N SER A 23 1.30 -3.36 13.38
CA SER A 23 1.39 -3.66 11.95
C SER A 23 2.13 -2.55 11.18
N GLY A 24 1.91 -1.28 11.53
CA GLY A 24 2.66 -0.15 10.95
C GLY A 24 4.16 -0.20 11.27
N ILE A 25 4.53 -0.61 12.48
CA ILE A 25 5.93 -0.80 12.88
C ILE A 25 6.55 -1.97 12.09
N CYS A 26 5.86 -3.11 12.00
CA CYS A 26 6.29 -4.25 11.20
C CYS A 26 6.49 -3.88 9.72
N LEU A 27 5.57 -3.12 9.13
CA LEU A 27 5.68 -2.62 7.75
C LEU A 27 6.92 -1.72 7.57
N THR A 28 7.21 -0.87 8.55
CA THR A 28 8.41 -0.03 8.53
C THR A 28 9.68 -0.88 8.54
N PHE A 29 9.76 -1.88 9.42
CA PHE A 29 10.90 -2.81 9.44
C PHE A 29 11.04 -3.61 8.15
N MET A 30 9.92 -4.06 7.56
CA MET A 30 9.92 -4.73 6.26
C MET A 30 10.55 -3.84 5.18
N PHE A 31 10.13 -2.58 5.05
CA PHE A 31 10.70 -1.67 4.05
C PHE A 31 12.18 -1.35 4.30
N LEU A 32 12.59 -1.18 5.55
CA LEU A 32 14.00 -0.98 5.89
C LEU A 32 14.84 -2.21 5.56
N GLY A 33 14.33 -3.41 5.85
CA GLY A 33 14.95 -4.68 5.49
C GLY A 33 15.12 -4.83 3.98
N MET A 34 14.06 -4.58 3.21
CA MET A 34 14.08 -4.64 1.74
C MET A 34 15.01 -3.62 1.09
N ARG A 35 15.22 -2.46 1.74
CA ARG A 35 16.19 -1.45 1.28
C ARG A 35 17.64 -1.83 1.57
N LYS A 36 17.88 -2.58 2.64
CA LYS A 36 19.21 -3.02 3.05
C LYS A 36 19.65 -4.31 2.34
N SER A 37 18.70 -5.14 1.89
CA SER A 37 19.00 -6.35 1.14
C SER A 37 19.43 -6.05 -0.31
N GLY A 38 20.38 -6.84 -0.81
CA GLY A 38 20.78 -6.79 -2.22
C GLY A 38 19.62 -7.17 -3.15
N GLU A 39 19.62 -6.63 -4.37
CA GLU A 39 18.56 -6.88 -5.37
C GLU A 39 18.31 -8.37 -5.61
N GLU A 40 19.38 -9.17 -5.61
CA GLU A 40 19.36 -10.62 -5.80
C GLU A 40 18.54 -11.37 -4.74
N TYR A 41 18.42 -10.83 -3.53
CA TYR A 41 17.73 -11.47 -2.42
C TYR A 41 16.26 -11.05 -2.30
N LYS A 42 15.82 -9.98 -2.98
CA LYS A 42 14.46 -9.42 -2.82
C LYS A 42 13.36 -10.44 -3.10
N PHE A 43 13.48 -11.21 -4.19
CA PHE A 43 12.51 -12.24 -4.54
C PHE A 43 12.47 -13.37 -3.50
N SER A 44 13.65 -13.83 -3.07
CA SER A 44 13.78 -14.88 -2.04
C SER A 44 13.22 -14.44 -0.68
N THR A 45 13.45 -13.18 -0.28
CA THR A 45 12.89 -12.60 0.95
C THR A 45 11.36 -12.55 0.90
N ILE A 46 10.77 -12.14 -0.23
CA ILE A 46 9.30 -12.11 -0.40
C ILE A 46 8.73 -13.52 -0.35
N PHE A 47 9.36 -14.48 -1.03
CA PHE A 47 8.93 -15.88 -1.03
C PHE A 47 8.92 -16.47 0.38
N TRP A 48 10.05 -16.41 1.09
CA TRP A 48 10.14 -16.90 2.46
C TRP A 48 9.23 -16.14 3.43
N GLY A 49 9.06 -14.84 3.24
CA GLY A 49 8.07 -14.06 3.99
C GLY A 49 6.66 -14.62 3.87
N ASN A 50 6.21 -14.95 2.66
CA ASN A 50 4.90 -15.57 2.44
C ASN A 50 4.81 -17.00 3.02
N VAL A 51 5.88 -17.78 2.97
CA VAL A 51 5.94 -19.10 3.64
C VAL A 51 5.76 -18.95 5.14
N PHE A 52 6.44 -17.99 5.77
CA PHE A 52 6.26 -17.71 7.20
C PHE A 52 4.86 -17.24 7.53
N VAL A 53 4.22 -16.43 6.66
CA VAL A 53 2.82 -16.05 6.83
C VAL A 53 1.93 -17.29 6.83
N VAL A 54 2.04 -18.18 5.85
CA VAL A 54 1.24 -19.42 5.78
C VAL A 54 1.42 -20.27 7.04
N ILE A 55 2.66 -20.43 7.52
CA ILE A 55 2.94 -21.18 8.76
C ILE A 55 2.29 -20.49 9.97
N ALA A 56 2.47 -19.17 10.12
CA ALA A 56 1.94 -18.42 11.25
C ALA A 56 0.40 -18.40 11.28
N THR A 57 -0.24 -18.34 10.10
CA THR A 57 -1.70 -18.33 9.99
C THR A 57 -2.31 -19.74 9.87
N SER A 58 -1.50 -20.79 9.77
CA SER A 58 -2.01 -22.16 9.62
C SER A 58 -2.93 -22.59 10.76
N PHE A 59 -2.65 -22.12 11.99
CA PHE A 59 -3.50 -22.40 13.15
C PHE A 59 -4.92 -21.85 13.00
N SER A 60 -5.11 -20.72 12.31
CA SER A 60 -6.44 -20.14 12.11
C SER A 60 -7.28 -20.89 11.07
N MET A 61 -6.70 -21.91 10.41
CA MET A 61 -7.41 -22.73 9.44
C MET A 61 -8.19 -23.90 10.08
N VAL A 62 -8.05 -24.13 11.39
CA VAL A 62 -8.66 -25.27 12.08
C VAL A 62 -10.19 -25.14 12.19
N ASP A 63 -10.71 -23.91 12.35
CA ASP A 63 -12.14 -23.63 12.54
C ASP A 63 -12.79 -22.94 11.33
N LEU A 64 -12.33 -23.26 10.11
CA LEU A 64 -12.90 -22.67 8.90
C LEU A 64 -14.28 -23.27 8.58
N PRO A 65 -15.31 -22.44 8.30
CA PRO A 65 -16.55 -22.93 7.72
C PRO A 65 -16.28 -23.56 6.35
N PRO A 66 -17.15 -24.48 5.88
CA PRO A 66 -16.97 -25.14 4.60
C PRO A 66 -16.89 -24.11 3.47
N MET A 67 -15.71 -24.02 2.84
CA MET A 67 -15.48 -23.11 1.73
C MET A 67 -16.10 -23.67 0.45
N SER A 68 -16.81 -22.80 -0.27
CA SER A 68 -17.27 -23.11 -1.61
C SER A 68 -16.12 -23.01 -2.62
N THR A 69 -16.29 -23.63 -3.78
CA THR A 69 -15.40 -23.40 -4.94
C THR A 69 -15.35 -21.93 -5.35
N GLY A 70 -16.42 -21.16 -5.10
CA GLY A 70 -16.45 -19.72 -5.32
C GLY A 70 -15.49 -18.96 -4.41
N ASP A 71 -15.47 -19.30 -3.12
CA ASP A 71 -14.57 -18.65 -2.14
C ASP A 71 -13.11 -18.95 -2.49
N LEU A 72 -12.80 -20.19 -2.88
CA LEU A 72 -11.47 -20.59 -3.30
C LEU A 72 -11.04 -19.83 -4.57
N ALA A 73 -11.96 -19.64 -5.52
CA ALA A 73 -11.70 -18.87 -6.73
C ALA A 73 -11.47 -17.38 -6.43
N MET A 74 -12.21 -16.80 -5.48
CA MET A 74 -12.00 -15.41 -5.04
C MET A 74 -10.65 -15.23 -4.36
N VAL A 75 -10.27 -16.14 -3.45
CA VAL A 75 -8.94 -16.10 -2.81
C VAL A 75 -7.84 -16.24 -3.86
N GLY A 76 -7.99 -17.16 -4.82
CA GLY A 76 -7.07 -17.32 -5.95
C GLY A 76 -6.97 -16.06 -6.82
N TYR A 77 -8.10 -15.39 -7.08
CA TYR A 77 -8.15 -14.14 -7.82
C TYR A 77 -7.39 -13.02 -7.11
N LEU A 78 -7.61 -12.82 -5.81
CA LEU A 78 -6.90 -11.82 -5.01
C LEU A 78 -5.39 -12.13 -4.96
N GLY A 79 -5.02 -13.40 -4.74
CA GLY A 79 -3.61 -13.80 -4.70
C GLY A 79 -2.87 -13.62 -6.04
N ILE A 80 -3.47 -14.06 -7.14
CA ILE A 80 -2.82 -14.07 -8.46
C ILE A 80 -2.91 -12.69 -9.11
N PHE A 81 -4.12 -12.15 -9.27
CA PHE A 81 -4.33 -10.93 -10.05
C PHE A 81 -4.06 -9.68 -9.23
N GLN A 82 -4.61 -9.58 -8.02
CA GLN A 82 -4.46 -8.37 -7.22
C GLN A 82 -3.05 -8.24 -6.64
N ILE A 83 -2.47 -9.34 -6.15
CA ILE A 83 -1.14 -9.32 -5.50
C ILE A 83 -0.05 -9.70 -6.51
N GLY A 84 -0.09 -10.90 -7.09
CA GLY A 84 0.98 -11.44 -7.92
C GLY A 84 1.32 -10.57 -9.14
N ILE A 85 0.34 -10.28 -9.98
CA ILE A 85 0.53 -9.44 -11.18
C ILE A 85 0.96 -8.02 -10.79
N ALA A 86 0.33 -7.43 -9.77
CA ALA A 86 0.71 -6.09 -9.30
C ALA A 86 2.18 -6.04 -8.86
N TYR A 87 2.67 -7.05 -8.14
CA TYR A 87 4.09 -7.13 -7.75
C TYR A 87 5.03 -7.23 -8.95
N VAL A 88 4.69 -8.01 -9.98
CA VAL A 88 5.51 -8.13 -11.19
C VAL A 88 5.60 -6.78 -11.91
N ILE A 89 4.46 -6.11 -12.11
CA ILE A 89 4.40 -4.79 -12.76
C ILE A 89 5.14 -3.75 -11.91
N PHE A 90 4.94 -3.75 -10.59
CA PHE A 90 5.59 -2.82 -9.66
C PHE A 90 7.11 -3.00 -9.65
N SER A 91 7.59 -4.24 -9.53
CA SER A 91 9.02 -4.56 -9.55
C SER A 91 9.68 -4.16 -10.87
N TYR A 92 8.98 -4.34 -11.99
CA TYR A 92 9.44 -3.86 -13.29
C TYR A 92 9.45 -2.33 -13.40
N GLY A 93 8.40 -1.66 -12.91
CA GLY A 93 8.20 -0.22 -13.04
C GLY A 93 9.09 0.60 -12.10
N ILE A 94 9.33 0.13 -10.88
CA ILE A 94 10.08 0.89 -9.87
C ILE A 94 11.54 1.15 -10.27
N ASN A 95 12.11 0.30 -11.13
CA ASN A 95 13.46 0.47 -11.67
C ASN A 95 13.54 1.50 -12.82
N LYS A 96 12.40 1.98 -13.32
CA LYS A 96 12.30 2.91 -14.45
C LYS A 96 11.94 4.34 -14.07
N VAL A 97 11.54 4.57 -12.83
CA VAL A 97 11.09 5.87 -12.33
C VAL A 97 12.00 6.33 -11.20
N GLU A 98 12.16 7.66 -11.02
CA GLU A 98 12.93 8.16 -9.89
C GLU A 98 12.24 7.76 -8.57
N ALA A 99 13.02 7.52 -7.50
CA ALA A 99 12.48 7.11 -6.19
C ALA A 99 11.39 8.06 -5.66
N ILE A 100 11.47 9.32 -6.07
CA ILE A 100 10.51 10.38 -5.78
C ILE A 100 9.19 10.17 -6.52
N GLU A 101 9.23 9.80 -7.80
CA GLU A 101 8.04 9.53 -8.62
C GLU A 101 7.35 8.25 -8.17
N ALA A 102 8.11 7.20 -7.86
CA ALA A 102 7.60 5.97 -7.27
C ALA A 102 6.84 6.24 -5.97
N SER A 103 7.37 7.10 -5.09
CA SER A 103 6.69 7.45 -3.83
C SER A 103 5.42 8.28 -4.05
N LEU A 104 5.35 9.06 -5.13
CA LEU A 104 4.15 9.83 -5.48
C LEU A 104 3.07 8.93 -6.08
N LEU A 105 3.44 8.00 -6.96
CA LEU A 105 2.54 6.98 -7.50
C LEU A 105 1.94 6.12 -6.38
N ALA A 106 2.76 5.70 -5.42
CA ALA A 106 2.30 4.96 -4.25
C ALA A 106 1.33 5.77 -3.35
N MET A 107 1.39 7.10 -3.39
CA MET A 107 0.45 7.97 -2.66
C MET A 107 -0.87 8.19 -3.40
N ILE A 108 -0.91 7.98 -4.72
CA ILE A 108 -2.15 8.09 -5.52
C ILE A 108 -3.10 6.94 -5.18
N GLU A 109 -2.58 5.73 -4.98
CA GLU A 109 -3.37 4.54 -4.64
C GLU A 109 -4.33 4.76 -3.45
N PRO A 110 -3.87 5.16 -2.24
CA PRO A 110 -4.76 5.40 -1.10
C PRO A 110 -5.71 6.60 -1.30
N VAL A 111 -5.38 7.55 -2.17
CA VAL A 111 -6.28 8.67 -2.53
C VAL A 111 -7.41 8.20 -3.44
N LEU A 112 -7.14 7.25 -4.33
CA LEU A 112 -8.13 6.68 -5.23
C LEU A 112 -9.04 5.65 -4.54
N ASN A 113 -8.60 5.00 -3.47
CA ASN A 113 -9.42 4.01 -2.75
C ASN A 113 -10.84 4.52 -2.39
N PRO A 114 -11.02 5.70 -1.75
CA PRO A 114 -12.36 6.25 -1.50
C PRO A 114 -13.15 6.55 -2.77
N VAL A 115 -12.48 6.93 -3.86
CA VAL A 115 -13.14 7.20 -5.16
C VAL A 115 -13.70 5.90 -5.74
N TRP A 116 -12.93 4.81 -5.70
CA TRP A 116 -13.39 3.51 -6.17
C TRP A 116 -14.54 2.95 -5.35
N VAL A 117 -14.49 3.07 -4.02
CA VAL A 117 -15.60 2.63 -3.15
C VAL A 117 -16.86 3.47 -3.39
N PHE A 118 -16.71 4.78 -3.59
CA PHE A 118 -17.84 5.64 -3.94
C PHE A 118 -18.49 5.23 -5.28
N ILE A 119 -17.68 4.95 -6.31
CA ILE A 119 -18.20 4.54 -7.64
C ILE A 119 -18.79 3.13 -7.61
N GLY A 120 -18.14 2.18 -6.96
CA GLY A 120 -18.52 0.76 -6.99
C GLY A 120 -19.58 0.37 -5.97
N TYR A 121 -19.47 0.88 -4.74
CA TYR A 121 -20.36 0.55 -3.62
C TYR A 121 -21.31 1.68 -3.23
N GLY A 122 -21.10 2.91 -3.72
CA GLY A 122 -21.94 4.06 -3.40
C GLY A 122 -21.69 4.64 -2.00
N GLU A 123 -20.68 4.17 -1.26
CA GLU A 123 -20.39 4.72 0.07
C GLU A 123 -19.84 6.15 -0.06
N GLN A 124 -20.52 7.11 0.58
CA GLN A 124 -20.06 8.50 0.55
C GLN A 124 -18.80 8.67 1.41
N PRO A 125 -17.69 9.14 0.82
CA PRO A 125 -16.48 9.41 1.58
C PRO A 125 -16.73 10.52 2.60
N SER A 126 -16.21 10.36 3.81
CA SER A 126 -16.35 11.37 4.86
C SER A 126 -15.66 12.68 4.47
N THR A 127 -16.12 13.80 5.03
CA THR A 127 -15.51 15.12 4.81
C THR A 127 -14.00 15.12 5.11
N TRP A 128 -13.58 14.34 6.11
CA TRP A 128 -12.16 14.16 6.46
C TRP A 128 -11.37 13.35 5.44
N ALA A 129 -11.96 12.32 4.83
CA ALA A 129 -11.34 11.56 3.75
C ALA A 129 -11.14 12.44 2.50
N ILE A 130 -12.14 13.27 2.17
CA ILE A 130 -12.06 14.24 1.07
C ILE A 130 -10.95 15.27 1.35
N ALA A 131 -10.94 15.87 2.55
CA ALA A 131 -9.90 16.83 2.94
C ALA A 131 -8.49 16.21 2.89
N GLY A 132 -8.35 14.98 3.39
CA GLY A 132 -7.09 14.21 3.31
C GLY A 132 -6.66 13.96 1.86
N GLY A 133 -7.59 13.59 0.98
CA GLY A 133 -7.33 13.40 -0.45
C GLY A 133 -6.88 14.69 -1.14
N VAL A 134 -7.57 15.81 -0.89
CA VAL A 134 -7.20 17.12 -1.44
C VAL A 134 -5.79 17.53 -1.02
N ILE A 135 -5.44 17.38 0.26
CA ILE A 135 -4.10 17.71 0.77
C ILE A 135 -3.03 16.90 0.04
N ILE A 136 -3.24 15.59 -0.17
CA ILE A 136 -2.29 14.74 -0.87
C ILE A 136 -2.14 15.19 -2.33
N ILE A 137 -3.24 15.44 -3.05
CA ILE A 137 -3.20 15.90 -4.45
C ILE A 137 -2.45 17.23 -4.56
N VAL A 138 -2.75 18.21 -3.69
CA VAL A 138 -2.09 19.52 -3.69
C VAL A 138 -0.60 19.38 -3.38
N ALA A 139 -0.23 18.54 -2.40
CA ALA A 139 1.17 18.29 -2.06
C ALA A 139 1.94 17.65 -3.21
N ILE A 140 1.33 16.67 -3.89
CA ILE A 140 1.90 16.02 -5.09
C ILE A 140 2.09 17.06 -6.19
N ALA A 141 1.04 17.82 -6.53
CA ALA A 141 1.09 18.83 -7.59
C ALA A 141 2.15 19.90 -7.32
N PHE A 142 2.19 20.44 -6.10
CA PHE A 142 3.19 21.44 -5.70
C PHE A 142 4.62 20.89 -5.82
N ARG A 143 4.85 19.67 -5.34
CA ARG A 143 6.15 19.02 -5.42
C ARG A 143 6.58 18.79 -6.88
N THR A 144 5.70 18.26 -7.72
CA THR A 144 5.98 18.01 -9.15
C THR A 144 6.36 19.31 -9.86
N VAL A 145 5.62 20.40 -9.63
CA VAL A 145 5.93 21.72 -10.22
C VAL A 145 7.27 22.27 -9.72
N MET A 146 7.58 22.11 -8.43
CA MET A 146 8.84 22.58 -7.86
C MET A 146 10.06 21.79 -8.36
N ILE A 147 9.91 20.47 -8.57
CA ILE A 147 10.96 19.63 -9.14
C ILE A 147 11.21 20.02 -10.59
N GLU A 148 10.17 20.17 -11.40
CA GLU A 148 10.29 20.58 -12.80
C GLU A 148 10.96 21.96 -12.93
N LYS A 149 10.58 22.92 -12.08
CA LYS A 149 11.24 24.23 -12.01
C LYS A 149 12.71 24.15 -11.61
N ARG A 150 13.09 23.23 -10.71
CA ARG A 150 14.50 22.99 -10.34
C ARG A 150 15.28 22.29 -11.45
N ARG A 151 14.68 21.34 -12.16
CA ARG A 151 15.29 20.63 -13.28
C ARG A 151 15.61 21.57 -14.43
N ARG A 152 14.70 22.50 -14.75
CA ARG A 152 14.92 23.58 -15.74
C ARG A 152 15.99 24.61 -15.35
N ARG A 153 16.37 24.71 -14.07
CA ARG A 153 17.40 25.65 -13.58
C ARG A 153 18.82 25.08 -13.58
N LYS A 154 19.02 23.77 -13.78
CA LYS A 154 20.35 23.19 -13.98
C LYS A 154 20.56 22.92 -15.48
N PRO A 155 21.41 23.67 -16.19
CA PRO A 155 21.84 23.29 -17.53
C PRO A 155 22.57 21.94 -17.43
N LEU A 156 22.38 21.05 -18.40
CA LEU A 156 23.17 19.83 -18.53
C LEU A 156 24.67 20.22 -18.57
N PRO A 157 25.55 19.56 -17.80
CA PRO A 157 26.98 19.66 -18.07
C PRO A 157 27.21 19.05 -19.45
N VAL A 158 27.60 19.90 -20.40
CA VAL A 158 28.10 19.52 -21.73
C VAL A 158 29.44 18.81 -21.60
#